data_AF-A0A2R9AX16-F1
#
_entry.id   AF-A0A2R9AX16-F1
#
_cell.length_a   1.000
_cell.length_b   1.000
_cell.length_c   1.000
_cell.angle_alpha   90.00
_cell.angle_beta   90.00
_cell.angle_gamma   90.00
#
_symmetry.space_group_name_H-M   'P 1'
#
loop_
_entity.id
_entity.type
_entity.pdbx_description
1 polymer ?
#
loop_
_entity_poly.entity_id
_entity_poly.type
_entity_poly.pdbx_seq_one_letter_code
_entity_poly.pdbx_strand_id
1 'polypeptide(L)'
;RQRARLGASLAEADERKQVKKTLMDSTTATAELGWMVHPPSGWEEVSGYDENMNTIRTYQVCNVFESSQNNWLRTKFIRRRGAHRIHVEMKFSVRDCSSIPSVPGSCKETFNLYYYEADFDSATKTFPNWMENPWVKVDTIAADESFSQVDLGGRVMKINTEVRSFGPVSRSGFYLAFQDYGGCMSLIAVRVFYRKCPRIIQNGAIFQETLSGAESTSLVAARGSCIANAEEVDVPIKLYCNGDGEWLVPIGRCMCKAGFEAVENGTVCRGCPSGTFKANQGDEACTHCPINSRTTSEGATNCVCRNGYYRADLDPLDMPCTTIPSAPQAVISSVNETSLMLEWTPPRDSGGREDLVYNIICKSCGSGRGACTRCGDNVQYAPRQLGLTEPRIYISDLLAHTQYTFEIQAVNGVTDQSPFSPQFASVNITTNQAAPSAVSIMHQVSRTVDSITLSWSQPDQPNGVILDYELQYYEKQSQ
;
A
#
# COMPACT_ATOMS: atom_id res chain seq x y z
N ARG A 1 -27.51 -3.12 -31.41
CA ARG A 1 -26.31 -2.31 -31.05
C ARG A 1 -25.91 -2.39 -29.55
N GLN A 2 -26.45 -3.32 -28.76
CA GLN A 2 -26.09 -3.48 -27.33
C GLN A 2 -25.63 -4.89 -26.93
N ARG A 3 -25.44 -5.80 -27.91
CA ARG A 3 -24.79 -7.12 -27.72
C ARG A 3 -23.36 -7.20 -28.28
N ALA A 4 -22.87 -6.14 -28.92
CA ALA A 4 -21.52 -6.05 -29.46
C ALA A 4 -20.51 -5.35 -28.52
N ARG A 5 -20.93 -4.97 -27.30
CA ARG A 5 -20.08 -4.30 -26.29
C ARG A 5 -19.66 -5.20 -25.12
N LEU A 6 -20.18 -6.42 -25.02
CA LEU A 6 -19.78 -7.41 -24.01
C LEU A 6 -18.70 -8.40 -24.50
N GLY A 7 -18.40 -8.42 -25.81
CA GLY A 7 -17.31 -9.23 -26.38
C GLY A 7 -15.99 -8.49 -26.57
N ALA A 8 -15.92 -7.20 -26.22
CA ALA A 8 -14.74 -6.35 -26.43
C ALA A 8 -14.00 -6.01 -25.12
N SER A 9 -14.37 -6.63 -23.99
CA SER A 9 -13.74 -6.42 -22.67
C SER A 9 -12.82 -7.57 -22.23
N LEU A 10 -12.55 -8.53 -23.12
CA LEU A 10 -11.64 -9.67 -22.89
C LEU A 10 -10.44 -9.66 -23.86
N ALA A 11 -10.23 -8.57 -24.61
CA ALA A 11 -9.17 -8.45 -25.62
C ALA A 11 -8.20 -7.27 -25.36
N GLU A 12 -8.18 -6.72 -24.15
CA GLU A 12 -7.18 -5.73 -23.69
C GLU A 12 -6.52 -6.15 -22.36
N ALA A 13 -6.41 -7.46 -22.14
CA ALA A 13 -5.51 -8.01 -21.14
C ALA A 13 -4.44 -8.83 -21.87
N ASP A 14 -3.19 -8.56 -21.51
CA ASP A 14 -2.00 -9.36 -21.80
C ASP A 14 -1.19 -9.07 -23.07
N GLU A 15 -0.63 -7.85 -23.13
CA GLU A 15 0.74 -7.68 -23.65
C GLU A 15 1.81 -8.15 -22.63
N ARG A 16 1.60 -9.28 -21.93
CA ARG A 16 2.71 -10.03 -21.31
C ARG A 16 3.46 -10.77 -22.42
N LYS A 17 4.15 -10.01 -23.27
CA LYS A 17 5.00 -10.58 -24.32
C LYS A 17 6.06 -11.45 -23.64
N GLN A 18 5.92 -12.76 -23.79
CA GLN A 18 6.94 -13.75 -23.44
C GLN A 18 8.28 -13.29 -23.99
N VAL A 19 9.28 -13.08 -23.13
CA VAL A 19 10.57 -12.58 -23.58
C VAL A 19 11.45 -13.75 -24.01
N LYS A 20 11.48 -13.98 -25.33
CA LYS A 20 12.42 -14.90 -25.98
C LYS A 20 13.78 -14.22 -26.14
N LYS A 21 14.84 -14.79 -25.56
CA LYS A 21 16.22 -14.32 -25.75
C LYS A 21 16.98 -15.27 -26.67
N THR A 22 17.29 -14.78 -27.87
CA THR A 22 18.05 -15.52 -28.88
C THR A 22 19.49 -15.75 -28.43
N LEU A 23 19.95 -17.00 -28.55
CA LEU A 23 21.32 -17.44 -28.36
C LEU A 23 22.06 -17.63 -29.70
N MET A 24 21.34 -18.10 -30.72
CA MET A 24 21.83 -18.27 -32.08
C MET A 24 20.69 -18.05 -33.07
N ASP A 25 20.96 -17.43 -34.21
CA ASP A 25 20.02 -17.30 -35.32
C ASP A 25 20.80 -17.42 -36.65
N SER A 26 20.57 -18.50 -37.37
CA SER A 26 21.28 -18.77 -38.63
C SER A 26 20.96 -17.75 -39.73
N THR A 27 19.80 -17.09 -39.68
CA THR A 27 19.40 -16.11 -40.71
C THR A 27 20.24 -14.83 -40.67
N THR A 28 20.91 -14.57 -39.55
CA THR A 28 21.76 -13.37 -39.39
C THR A 28 23.10 -13.46 -40.11
N ALA A 29 23.51 -14.66 -40.55
CA ALA A 29 24.76 -14.87 -41.25
C ALA A 29 24.52 -14.94 -42.78
N THR A 30 24.96 -13.91 -43.49
CA THR A 30 24.79 -13.80 -44.96
C THR A 30 25.99 -14.32 -45.75
N ALA A 31 27.19 -14.30 -45.17
CA ALA A 31 28.42 -14.73 -45.84
C ALA A 31 28.64 -16.25 -45.76
N GLU A 32 28.65 -16.81 -44.55
CA GLU A 32 28.84 -18.24 -44.26
C GLU A 32 28.28 -18.57 -42.87
N LEU A 33 27.66 -19.75 -42.71
CA LEU A 33 27.32 -20.28 -41.39
C LEU A 33 28.55 -20.97 -40.76
N GLY A 34 29.30 -21.71 -41.57
CA GLY A 34 30.52 -22.41 -41.16
C GLY A 34 30.26 -23.48 -40.10
N TRP A 35 29.16 -24.23 -40.25
CA TRP A 35 28.88 -25.39 -39.43
C TRP A 35 29.67 -26.60 -39.92
N MET A 36 29.92 -27.55 -39.04
CA MET A 36 30.76 -28.71 -39.36
C MET A 36 29.90 -29.84 -39.91
N VAL A 37 30.27 -30.35 -41.08
CA VAL A 37 29.58 -31.45 -41.77
C VAL A 37 30.39 -32.74 -41.69
N HIS A 38 29.71 -33.87 -41.49
CA HIS A 38 30.30 -35.20 -41.58
C HIS A 38 29.31 -36.28 -42.07
N PRO A 39 29.65 -37.11 -43.06
CA PRO A 39 30.83 -37.00 -43.93
C PRO A 39 30.72 -35.76 -44.85
N PRO A 40 31.81 -35.29 -45.48
CA PRO A 40 31.78 -34.12 -46.37
C PRO A 40 30.81 -34.23 -47.57
N SER A 41 30.39 -35.45 -47.93
CA SER A 41 29.39 -35.73 -48.97
C SER A 41 27.94 -35.70 -48.47
N GLY A 42 27.72 -35.38 -47.19
CA GLY A 42 26.39 -35.31 -46.58
C GLY A 42 25.75 -33.93 -46.79
N TRP A 43 25.66 -33.15 -45.72
CA TRP A 43 25.05 -31.82 -45.76
C TRP A 43 25.88 -30.82 -46.58
N GLU A 44 25.22 -30.06 -47.44
CA GLU A 44 25.84 -29.04 -48.28
C GLU A 44 25.33 -27.65 -47.90
N GLU A 45 26.24 -26.68 -47.75
CA GLU A 45 25.88 -25.28 -47.53
C GLU A 45 25.55 -24.61 -48.86
N VAL A 46 24.33 -24.10 -49.00
CA VAL A 46 23.85 -23.42 -50.21
C VAL A 46 23.23 -22.06 -49.88
N SER A 47 23.12 -21.21 -50.90
CA SER A 47 22.38 -19.95 -50.79
C SER A 47 20.89 -20.20 -50.98
N GLY A 48 20.07 -19.73 -50.05
CA GLY A 48 18.62 -19.73 -50.13
C GLY A 48 18.03 -18.32 -50.00
N TYR A 49 16.71 -18.25 -49.99
CA TYR A 49 15.95 -17.02 -49.75
C TYR A 49 15.02 -17.21 -48.55
N ASP A 50 14.91 -16.20 -47.69
CA ASP A 50 13.89 -16.17 -46.64
C ASP A 50 12.51 -15.77 -47.22
N GLU A 51 11.48 -15.75 -46.37
CA GLU A 51 10.12 -15.31 -46.72
C GLU A 51 10.06 -13.86 -47.26
N ASN A 52 11.06 -13.04 -46.95
CA ASN A 52 11.18 -11.65 -47.38
C ASN A 52 12.13 -11.47 -48.59
N MET A 53 12.53 -12.57 -49.24
CA MET A 53 13.46 -12.60 -50.38
C MET A 53 14.89 -12.11 -50.06
N ASN A 54 15.28 -12.10 -48.79
CA ASN A 54 16.67 -11.85 -48.41
C ASN A 54 17.50 -13.11 -48.68
N THR A 55 18.71 -12.92 -49.18
CA THR A 55 19.69 -14.01 -49.33
C THR A 55 20.15 -14.50 -47.96
N ILE A 56 19.93 -15.78 -47.69
CA ILE A 56 20.33 -16.47 -46.46
C ILE A 56 21.19 -17.69 -46.80
N ARG A 57 21.95 -18.19 -45.82
CA ARG A 57 22.66 -19.47 -45.94
C ARG A 57 21.82 -20.59 -45.33
N THR A 58 21.69 -21.69 -46.08
CA THR A 58 20.90 -22.86 -45.71
C THR A 58 21.72 -24.12 -45.88
N TYR A 59 21.36 -25.20 -45.18
CA TYR A 59 21.99 -26.50 -45.38
C TYR A 59 21.01 -27.48 -46.03
N GLN A 60 21.42 -28.18 -47.09
CA GLN A 60 20.59 -29.17 -47.78
C GLN A 60 21.26 -30.54 -47.81
N VAL A 61 20.46 -31.59 -47.89
CA VAL A 61 20.92 -32.98 -48.11
C VAL A 61 19.87 -33.72 -48.92
N CYS A 62 20.30 -34.53 -49.89
CA CYS A 62 19.38 -35.30 -50.75
C CYS A 62 20.01 -36.62 -51.26
N ASN A 63 20.56 -37.41 -50.34
CA ASN A 63 21.23 -38.69 -50.66
C ASN A 63 20.26 -39.88 -50.59
N VAL A 64 19.08 -39.74 -51.18
CA VAL A 64 17.96 -40.70 -51.06
C VAL A 64 18.18 -42.04 -51.77
N PHE A 65 19.13 -42.12 -52.71
CA PHE A 65 19.41 -43.33 -53.50
C PHE A 65 20.40 -44.29 -52.83
N GLU A 66 21.03 -43.87 -51.73
CA GLU A 66 21.98 -44.70 -50.98
C GLU A 66 21.26 -45.46 -49.86
N SER A 67 21.61 -46.73 -49.65
CA SER A 67 20.89 -47.63 -48.73
C SER A 67 21.27 -47.47 -47.25
N SER A 68 22.38 -46.80 -46.94
CA SER A 68 22.87 -46.58 -45.57
C SER A 68 23.52 -45.19 -45.45
N GLN A 69 22.74 -44.19 -45.10
CA GLN A 69 23.22 -42.83 -44.84
C GLN A 69 23.42 -42.57 -43.35
N ASN A 70 24.30 -41.65 -43.00
CA ASN A 70 24.46 -41.14 -41.64
C ASN A 70 25.11 -39.74 -41.70
N ASN A 71 24.32 -38.76 -42.10
CA ASN A 71 24.79 -37.42 -42.42
C ASN A 71 24.58 -36.48 -41.23
N TRP A 72 25.67 -36.02 -40.63
CA TRP A 72 25.68 -35.11 -39.49
C TRP A 72 26.03 -33.68 -39.89
N LEU A 73 25.33 -32.73 -39.29
CA LEU A 73 25.60 -31.30 -39.37
C LEU A 73 25.63 -30.75 -37.94
N ARG A 74 26.74 -30.12 -37.55
CA ARG A 74 26.92 -29.57 -36.20
C ARG A 74 27.12 -28.07 -36.21
N THR A 75 26.38 -27.37 -35.36
CA THR A 75 26.52 -25.91 -35.16
C THR A 75 27.87 -25.54 -34.55
N LYS A 76 28.17 -24.23 -34.52
CA LYS A 76 29.22 -23.67 -33.65
C LYS A 76 28.80 -23.76 -32.17
N PHE A 77 29.75 -23.52 -31.26
CA PHE A 77 29.49 -23.53 -29.82
C PHE A 77 28.52 -22.41 -29.42
N ILE A 78 27.43 -22.78 -28.74
CA ILE A 78 26.38 -21.86 -28.29
C ILE A 78 26.49 -21.69 -26.77
N ARG A 79 26.79 -20.47 -26.31
CA ARG A 79 26.82 -20.15 -24.87
C ARG A 79 25.39 -20.12 -24.31
N ARG A 80 25.11 -20.84 -23.22
CA ARG A 80 23.75 -20.93 -22.66
C ARG A 80 23.28 -19.66 -21.93
N ARG A 81 24.19 -18.75 -21.55
CA ARG A 81 23.91 -17.49 -20.84
C ARG A 81 23.01 -17.65 -19.59
N GLY A 82 23.25 -18.70 -18.81
CA GLY A 82 22.51 -18.99 -17.58
C GLY A 82 21.20 -19.74 -17.78
N ALA A 83 20.70 -19.91 -19.01
CA ALA A 83 19.46 -20.64 -19.27
C ALA A 83 19.54 -22.09 -18.80
N HIS A 84 18.43 -22.59 -18.23
CA HIS A 84 18.28 -23.99 -17.81
C HIS A 84 17.57 -24.84 -18.86
N ARG A 85 16.74 -24.21 -19.69
CA ARG A 85 16.01 -24.85 -20.78
C ARG A 85 16.22 -24.07 -22.07
N ILE A 86 16.47 -24.80 -23.14
CA ILE A 86 16.76 -24.26 -24.47
C ILE A 86 15.62 -24.66 -25.40
N HIS A 87 15.23 -23.72 -26.26
CA HIS A 87 14.29 -23.94 -27.34
C HIS A 87 15.02 -23.80 -28.67
N VAL A 88 14.75 -24.72 -29.59
CA VAL A 88 15.28 -24.77 -30.94
C VAL A 88 14.09 -24.70 -31.88
N GLU A 89 13.96 -23.58 -32.58
CA GLU A 89 12.99 -23.35 -33.64
C GLU A 89 13.70 -23.62 -34.98
N MET A 90 13.15 -24.54 -35.75
CA MET A 90 13.72 -25.02 -37.01
C MET A 90 12.71 -24.75 -38.12
N LYS A 91 13.13 -24.00 -39.14
CA LYS A 91 12.41 -23.89 -40.40
C LYS A 91 13.08 -24.79 -41.44
N PHE A 92 12.33 -25.67 -42.07
CA PHE A 92 12.88 -26.63 -43.02
C PHE A 92 11.85 -27.07 -44.06
N SER A 93 12.32 -27.58 -45.20
CA SER A 93 11.48 -28.21 -46.21
C SER A 93 11.89 -29.67 -46.39
N VAL A 94 10.92 -30.54 -46.61
CA VAL A 94 11.13 -31.97 -46.87
C VAL A 94 10.37 -32.35 -48.13
N ARG A 95 11.06 -33.08 -49.01
CA ARG A 95 10.45 -33.67 -50.19
C ARG A 95 9.82 -35.01 -49.85
N ASP A 96 8.58 -35.21 -50.30
CA ASP A 96 7.87 -36.48 -50.14
C ASP A 96 8.62 -37.61 -50.88
N CYS A 97 8.93 -38.71 -50.20
CA CYS A 97 9.60 -39.88 -50.77
C CYS A 97 8.79 -40.49 -51.92
N SER A 98 7.46 -40.48 -51.83
CA SER A 98 6.57 -40.97 -52.90
C SER A 98 6.66 -40.15 -54.19
N SER A 99 7.14 -38.90 -54.10
CA SER A 99 7.35 -37.99 -55.24
C SER A 99 8.70 -38.18 -55.95
N ILE A 100 9.54 -39.11 -55.49
CA ILE A 100 10.87 -39.35 -56.02
C ILE A 100 10.85 -40.65 -56.86
N PRO A 101 10.99 -40.57 -58.20
CA PRO A 101 10.98 -41.76 -59.04
C PRO A 101 12.14 -42.70 -58.70
N SER A 102 11.85 -44.01 -58.63
CA SER A 102 12.84 -45.06 -58.39
C SER A 102 13.59 -44.93 -57.05
N VAL A 103 13.00 -44.29 -56.05
CA VAL A 103 13.62 -44.17 -54.73
C VAL A 103 13.60 -45.51 -53.98
N PRO A 104 14.71 -45.94 -53.36
CA PRO A 104 14.72 -47.12 -52.50
C PRO A 104 13.82 -46.93 -51.27
N GLY A 105 13.35 -48.04 -50.68
CA GLY A 105 12.60 -48.03 -49.42
C GLY A 105 13.39 -47.54 -48.19
N SER A 106 14.67 -47.18 -48.36
CA SER A 106 15.50 -46.52 -47.34
C SER A 106 15.21 -45.03 -47.20
N CYS A 107 14.45 -44.40 -48.13
CA CYS A 107 14.10 -42.98 -48.07
C CYS A 107 13.39 -42.59 -46.77
N LYS A 108 13.79 -41.45 -46.19
CA LYS A 108 13.21 -40.92 -44.95
C LYS A 108 12.70 -39.49 -45.14
N GLU A 109 11.62 -39.17 -44.45
CA GLU A 109 11.02 -37.82 -44.40
C GLU A 109 11.24 -37.15 -43.04
N THR A 110 12.18 -37.70 -42.26
CA THR A 110 12.47 -37.26 -40.90
C THR A 110 13.98 -37.12 -40.69
N PHE A 111 14.37 -36.23 -39.79
CA PHE A 111 15.74 -36.10 -39.32
C PHE A 111 15.76 -36.05 -37.80
N ASN A 112 16.91 -36.33 -37.18
CA ASN A 112 17.05 -36.31 -35.73
C ASN A 112 17.76 -35.03 -35.28
N LEU A 113 17.28 -34.45 -34.18
CA LEU A 113 17.93 -33.34 -33.49
C LEU A 113 18.67 -33.88 -32.26
N TYR A 114 19.92 -33.48 -32.09
CA TYR A 114 20.78 -33.83 -30.97
C TYR A 114 21.42 -32.59 -30.34
N TYR A 115 21.88 -32.73 -29.09
CA TYR A 115 22.74 -31.75 -28.45
C TYR A 115 23.89 -32.40 -27.68
N TYR A 116 24.96 -31.63 -27.46
CA TYR A 116 26.12 -32.01 -26.64
C TYR A 116 26.57 -30.84 -25.78
N GLU A 117 26.63 -31.02 -24.47
CA GLU A 117 27.03 -30.00 -23.50
C GLU A 117 28.56 -29.91 -23.33
N ALA A 118 29.09 -28.68 -23.34
CA ALA A 118 30.51 -28.42 -23.11
C ALA A 118 30.73 -27.10 -22.36
N ASP A 119 31.83 -26.99 -21.62
CA ASP A 119 32.16 -25.78 -20.87
C ASP A 119 32.87 -24.71 -21.71
N PHE A 120 33.47 -25.10 -22.82
CA PHE A 120 34.12 -24.20 -23.77
C PHE A 120 34.09 -24.82 -25.17
N ASP A 121 34.48 -24.02 -26.17
CA ASP A 121 34.55 -24.49 -27.55
C ASP A 121 35.71 -25.49 -27.72
N SER A 122 35.40 -26.78 -27.63
CA SER A 122 36.35 -27.91 -27.68
C SER A 122 36.17 -28.77 -28.93
N ALA A 123 35.20 -28.41 -29.77
CA ALA A 123 34.83 -29.14 -30.95
C ALA A 123 35.93 -29.13 -32.03
N THR A 124 36.24 -30.30 -32.57
CA THR A 124 37.13 -30.47 -33.72
C THR A 124 36.36 -31.05 -34.91
N LYS A 125 37.06 -31.43 -35.99
CA LYS A 125 36.46 -32.13 -37.13
C LYS A 125 35.98 -33.54 -36.78
N THR A 126 36.52 -34.15 -35.72
CA THR A 126 36.22 -35.53 -35.31
C THR A 126 35.62 -35.63 -33.90
N PHE A 127 35.69 -34.56 -33.10
CA PHE A 127 35.17 -34.51 -31.74
C PHE A 127 34.07 -33.43 -31.59
N PRO A 128 32.97 -33.68 -30.85
CA PRO A 128 32.52 -34.98 -30.35
C PRO A 128 32.31 -35.98 -31.48
N ASN A 129 32.47 -37.29 -31.20
CA ASN A 129 32.38 -38.32 -32.22
C ASN A 129 31.02 -38.28 -32.95
N TRP A 130 31.03 -38.51 -34.26
CA TRP A 130 29.84 -38.51 -35.13
C TRP A 130 29.01 -39.79 -34.99
N MET A 131 28.49 -40.03 -33.80
CA MET A 131 27.71 -41.22 -33.45
C MET A 131 26.76 -40.87 -32.29
N GLU A 132 25.76 -41.70 -32.04
CA GLU A 132 24.72 -41.38 -31.05
C GLU A 132 25.27 -41.10 -29.64
N ASN A 133 26.28 -41.83 -29.17
CA ASN A 133 26.95 -41.56 -27.89
C ASN A 133 28.30 -40.85 -28.16
N PRO A 134 28.52 -39.57 -27.77
CA PRO A 134 28.02 -38.93 -26.56
C PRO A 134 26.92 -37.87 -26.75
N TRP A 135 26.28 -37.83 -27.91
CA TRP A 135 25.20 -36.90 -28.19
C TRP A 135 23.92 -37.33 -27.46
N VAL A 136 23.12 -36.36 -27.01
CA VAL A 136 21.81 -36.65 -26.43
C VAL A 136 20.75 -36.31 -27.46
N LYS A 137 19.93 -37.31 -27.81
CA LYS A 137 18.82 -37.13 -28.77
C LYS A 137 17.74 -36.26 -28.14
N VAL A 138 17.37 -35.18 -28.82
CA VAL A 138 16.25 -34.30 -28.42
C VAL A 138 14.94 -34.90 -28.92
N ASP A 139 14.84 -35.10 -30.24
CA ASP A 139 13.65 -35.67 -30.87
C ASP A 139 13.93 -36.11 -32.32
N THR A 140 12.99 -36.86 -32.91
CA THR A 140 12.90 -37.09 -34.36
C THR A 140 11.91 -36.09 -34.94
N ILE A 141 12.38 -35.25 -35.86
CA ILE A 141 11.61 -34.17 -36.48
C ILE A 141 11.00 -34.68 -37.78
N ALA A 142 9.68 -34.52 -37.91
CA ALA A 142 8.91 -34.79 -39.11
C ALA A 142 8.33 -33.49 -39.65
N ALA A 143 8.07 -33.45 -40.96
CA ALA A 143 7.32 -32.36 -41.57
C ALA A 143 5.82 -32.53 -41.34
N ASP A 144 5.12 -31.45 -41.04
CA ASP A 144 3.65 -31.40 -41.07
C ASP A 144 3.13 -31.44 -42.50
N GLU A 145 3.85 -30.76 -43.42
CA GLU A 145 3.57 -30.79 -44.86
C GLU A 145 4.84 -31.07 -45.68
N SER A 146 4.78 -32.06 -46.57
CA SER A 146 5.81 -32.34 -47.58
C SER A 146 5.42 -31.77 -48.94
N PHE A 147 6.40 -31.45 -49.78
CA PHE A 147 6.16 -30.99 -51.16
C PHE A 147 6.32 -32.12 -52.18
N SER A 148 5.49 -32.08 -53.23
CA SER A 148 5.36 -33.12 -54.26
C SER A 148 5.73 -32.61 -55.66
N GLN A 149 5.70 -33.50 -56.67
CA GLN A 149 5.99 -33.15 -58.06
C GLN A 149 5.00 -32.13 -58.67
N VAL A 150 3.78 -32.03 -58.13
CA VAL A 150 2.76 -31.06 -58.56
C VAL A 150 3.15 -29.64 -58.12
N ASP A 151 3.81 -29.52 -56.96
CA ASP A 151 4.21 -28.23 -56.38
C ASP A 151 5.45 -27.63 -57.06
N LEU A 152 6.30 -28.49 -57.66
CA LEU A 152 7.44 -28.11 -58.49
C LEU A 152 7.03 -27.39 -59.79
N GLY A 153 5.86 -27.74 -60.36
CA GLY A 153 5.29 -27.06 -61.52
C GLY A 153 4.77 -25.65 -61.20
N GLY A 154 4.45 -25.39 -59.92
CA GLY A 154 3.99 -24.08 -59.41
C GLY A 154 5.03 -23.26 -58.66
N ARG A 155 6.27 -23.77 -58.49
CA ARG A 155 7.34 -23.18 -57.66
C ARG A 155 6.93 -22.90 -56.20
N VAL A 156 6.05 -23.72 -55.64
CA VAL A 156 5.61 -23.53 -54.24
C VAL A 156 6.44 -24.44 -53.34
N MET A 157 7.38 -23.85 -52.58
CA MET A 157 8.11 -24.57 -51.53
C MET A 157 7.31 -24.52 -50.23
N LYS A 158 7.06 -25.68 -49.63
CA LYS A 158 6.42 -25.79 -48.31
C LYS A 158 7.45 -25.75 -47.20
N ILE A 159 7.34 -24.75 -46.34
CA ILE A 159 8.25 -24.51 -45.21
C ILE A 159 7.55 -24.94 -43.92
N ASN A 160 8.11 -25.94 -43.26
CA ASN A 160 7.68 -26.43 -41.95
C ASN A 160 8.40 -25.65 -40.86
N THR A 161 7.72 -25.39 -39.74
CA THR A 161 8.31 -24.73 -38.57
C THR A 161 8.07 -25.58 -37.33
N GLU A 162 9.13 -26.20 -36.81
CA GLU A 162 9.08 -27.04 -35.61
C GLU A 162 9.85 -26.42 -34.46
N VAL A 163 9.26 -26.44 -33.26
CA VAL A 163 9.94 -26.01 -32.03
C VAL A 163 10.12 -27.20 -31.10
N ARG A 164 11.36 -27.47 -30.71
CA ARG A 164 11.70 -28.45 -29.68
C ARG A 164 12.47 -27.80 -28.56
N SER A 165 12.45 -28.44 -27.39
CA SER A 165 13.13 -27.93 -26.22
C SER A 165 13.83 -29.04 -25.46
N PHE A 166 14.96 -28.72 -24.86
CA PHE A 166 15.72 -29.64 -24.02
C PHE A 166 16.28 -28.94 -22.79
N GLY A 167 16.58 -29.72 -21.77
CA GLY A 167 17.10 -29.28 -20.47
C GLY A 167 16.85 -30.36 -19.41
N PRO A 168 17.34 -30.18 -18.17
CA PRO A 168 18.19 -29.09 -17.70
C PRO A 168 19.58 -29.10 -18.35
N VAL A 169 20.00 -27.97 -18.94
CA VAL A 169 21.41 -27.74 -19.31
C VAL A 169 22.17 -27.18 -18.12
N SER A 170 23.36 -27.73 -17.87
CA SER A 170 24.18 -27.42 -16.70
C SER A 170 25.54 -26.80 -17.05
N ARG A 171 26.18 -27.24 -18.14
CA ARG A 171 27.51 -26.75 -18.58
C ARG A 171 27.44 -25.36 -19.18
N SER A 172 28.59 -24.71 -19.44
CA SER A 172 28.62 -23.31 -19.89
C SER A 172 28.00 -23.07 -21.29
N GLY A 173 27.91 -24.10 -22.13
CA GLY A 173 27.27 -24.04 -23.44
C GLY A 173 27.04 -25.43 -24.04
N PHE A 174 26.65 -25.45 -25.31
CA PHE A 174 26.33 -26.68 -26.02
C PHE A 174 26.51 -26.52 -27.53
N TYR A 175 26.53 -27.65 -28.23
CA TYR A 175 26.39 -27.75 -29.68
C TYR A 175 25.06 -28.40 -30.02
N LEU A 176 24.49 -28.04 -31.16
CA LEU A 176 23.38 -28.78 -31.77
C LEU A 176 23.91 -29.60 -32.94
N ALA A 177 23.32 -30.76 -33.15
CA ALA A 177 23.58 -31.57 -34.33
C ALA A 177 22.29 -32.08 -34.98
N PHE A 178 22.30 -32.11 -36.31
CA PHE A 178 21.21 -32.59 -37.16
C PHE A 178 21.70 -33.84 -37.89
N GLN A 179 20.99 -34.94 -37.71
CA GLN A 179 21.35 -36.24 -38.30
C GLN A 179 20.30 -36.67 -39.32
N ASP A 180 20.74 -36.99 -40.52
CA ASP A 180 19.94 -37.52 -41.61
C ASP A 180 20.34 -38.98 -41.95
N TYR A 181 19.34 -39.82 -42.20
CA TYR A 181 19.47 -41.24 -42.55
C TYR A 181 19.05 -41.54 -44.00
N GLY A 182 18.88 -40.53 -44.86
CA GLY A 182 18.57 -40.70 -46.28
C GLY A 182 17.29 -39.99 -46.72
N GLY A 183 17.12 -38.74 -46.28
CA GLY A 183 16.05 -37.86 -46.72
C GLY A 183 16.50 -36.84 -47.77
N CYS A 184 15.52 -36.15 -48.34
CA CYS A 184 15.74 -35.00 -49.23
C CYS A 184 15.12 -33.77 -48.59
N MET A 185 15.95 -32.96 -47.93
CA MET A 185 15.51 -31.85 -47.09
C MET A 185 16.44 -30.64 -47.15
N SER A 186 15.88 -29.48 -46.84
CA SER A 186 16.63 -28.23 -46.67
C SER A 186 16.32 -27.61 -45.33
N LEU A 187 17.36 -27.40 -44.52
CA LEU A 187 17.33 -26.68 -43.25
C LEU A 187 17.53 -25.18 -43.54
N ILE A 188 16.42 -24.45 -43.51
CA ILE A 188 16.31 -23.07 -43.96
C ILE A 188 16.74 -22.10 -42.85
N ALA A 189 16.24 -22.30 -41.64
CA ALA A 189 16.60 -21.47 -40.50
C ALA A 189 16.63 -22.26 -39.20
N VAL A 190 17.59 -21.94 -38.34
CA VAL A 190 17.65 -22.45 -36.97
C VAL A 190 17.82 -21.27 -36.03
N ARG A 191 16.83 -21.11 -35.16
CA ARG A 191 16.84 -20.12 -34.10
C ARG A 191 16.85 -20.83 -32.76
N VAL A 192 17.88 -20.56 -31.97
CA VAL A 192 18.04 -21.07 -30.62
C VAL A 192 17.76 -19.95 -29.65
N PHE A 193 16.86 -20.17 -28.69
CA PHE A 193 16.49 -19.17 -27.71
C PHE A 193 16.13 -19.81 -26.37
N TYR A 194 16.13 -19.02 -25.30
CA TYR A 194 15.53 -19.40 -24.03
C TYR A 194 14.44 -18.39 -23.65
N ARG A 195 13.57 -18.79 -22.74
CA ARG A 195 12.48 -17.95 -22.23
C ARG A 195 12.83 -17.43 -20.84
N LYS A 196 12.33 -16.25 -20.53
CA LYS A 196 12.43 -15.66 -19.20
C LYS A 196 11.20 -14.82 -18.92
N CYS A 197 10.84 -14.71 -17.66
CA CYS A 197 9.82 -13.78 -17.24
C CYS A 197 10.41 -12.36 -17.19
N PRO A 198 9.78 -11.37 -17.84
CA PRO A 198 10.28 -10.00 -17.88
C PRO A 198 10.22 -9.33 -16.51
N ARG A 199 10.93 -8.21 -16.36
CA ARG A 199 10.77 -7.34 -15.20
C ARG A 199 9.37 -6.74 -15.23
N ILE A 200 8.60 -6.92 -14.16
CA ILE A 200 7.25 -6.36 -14.03
C ILE A 200 7.05 -5.69 -12.69
N ILE A 201 6.05 -4.82 -12.62
CA ILE A 201 5.53 -4.27 -11.36
C ILE A 201 4.11 -4.78 -11.23
N GLN A 202 3.83 -5.49 -10.13
CA GLN A 202 2.51 -6.06 -9.87
C GLN A 202 2.23 -5.96 -8.37
N ASN A 203 1.00 -5.58 -8.00
CA ASN A 203 0.56 -5.43 -6.62
C ASN A 203 1.49 -4.53 -5.78
N GLY A 204 1.97 -3.43 -6.35
CA GLY A 204 2.89 -2.49 -5.68
C GLY A 204 4.31 -3.02 -5.45
N ALA A 205 4.67 -4.19 -6.00
CA ALA A 205 5.98 -4.78 -5.89
C ALA A 205 6.68 -4.93 -7.25
N ILE A 206 7.99 -4.73 -7.25
CA ILE A 206 8.89 -4.94 -8.39
C ILE A 206 9.38 -6.37 -8.36
N PHE A 207 9.20 -7.07 -9.48
CA PHE A 207 9.77 -8.38 -9.73
C PHE A 207 10.80 -8.28 -10.83
N GLN A 208 12.03 -8.68 -10.53
CA GLN A 208 13.14 -8.64 -11.49
C GLN A 208 12.98 -9.72 -12.56
N GLU A 209 13.70 -9.56 -13.67
CA GLU A 209 13.75 -10.58 -14.70
C GLU A 209 14.20 -11.91 -14.11
N THR A 210 13.45 -12.98 -14.37
CA THR A 210 13.70 -14.30 -13.79
C THR A 210 13.75 -15.35 -14.91
N LEU A 211 14.77 -16.19 -14.90
CA LEU A 211 14.92 -17.27 -15.88
C LEU A 211 13.82 -18.32 -15.66
N SER A 212 13.26 -18.86 -16.75
CA SER A 212 12.35 -20.00 -16.63
C SER A 212 13.09 -21.22 -16.10
N GLY A 213 12.37 -22.10 -15.40
CA GLY A 213 12.96 -23.30 -14.84
C GLY A 213 13.31 -24.35 -15.90
N ALA A 214 13.94 -25.44 -15.45
CA ALA A 214 14.45 -26.50 -16.31
C ALA A 214 13.37 -27.31 -17.04
N GLU A 215 12.20 -27.48 -16.41
CA GLU A 215 11.11 -28.31 -16.89
C GLU A 215 9.93 -27.45 -17.36
N SER A 216 9.02 -28.01 -18.18
CA SER A 216 7.80 -27.31 -18.60
C SER A 216 6.87 -26.96 -17.45
N THR A 217 6.74 -27.85 -16.48
CA THR A 217 5.90 -27.69 -15.29
C THR A 217 6.61 -26.96 -14.15
N SER A 218 7.88 -26.56 -14.33
CA SER A 218 8.65 -25.91 -13.27
C SER A 218 8.12 -24.52 -12.95
N LEU A 219 8.13 -24.18 -11.65
CA LEU A 219 7.73 -22.87 -11.13
C LEU A 219 8.89 -22.29 -10.33
N VAL A 220 9.54 -21.27 -10.88
CA VAL A 220 10.63 -20.56 -10.20
C VAL A 220 10.04 -19.41 -9.39
N ALA A 221 10.19 -19.49 -8.07
CA ALA A 221 9.72 -18.43 -7.18
C ALA A 221 10.62 -17.20 -7.27
N ALA A 222 10.05 -16.06 -7.64
CA ALA A 222 10.68 -14.76 -7.62
C ALA A 222 10.16 -13.95 -6.43
N ARG A 223 11.08 -13.42 -5.62
CA ARG A 223 10.74 -12.51 -4.52
C ARG A 223 10.51 -11.11 -5.06
N GLY A 224 9.40 -10.50 -4.66
CA GLY A 224 9.11 -9.10 -4.96
C GLY A 224 9.74 -8.17 -3.91
N SER A 225 10.05 -6.95 -4.34
CA SER A 225 10.44 -5.83 -3.45
C SER A 225 9.48 -4.67 -3.69
N CYS A 226 8.94 -4.06 -2.64
CA CYS A 226 8.02 -2.94 -2.79
C CYS A 226 8.63 -1.80 -3.63
N ILE A 227 7.78 -1.14 -4.42
CA ILE A 227 8.16 0.10 -5.11
C ILE A 227 8.56 1.18 -4.10
N ALA A 228 9.30 2.18 -4.55
CA ALA A 228 9.68 3.31 -3.70
C ALA A 228 8.43 3.95 -3.08
N ASN A 229 8.51 4.31 -1.79
CA ASN A 229 7.41 4.86 -0.98
C ASN A 229 6.20 3.92 -0.77
N ALA A 230 6.35 2.63 -1.04
CA ALA A 230 5.42 1.59 -0.61
C ALA A 230 6.00 0.75 0.54
N GLU A 231 5.12 0.05 1.24
CA GLU A 231 5.43 -0.81 2.38
C GLU A 231 4.69 -2.14 2.28
N GLU A 232 5.30 -3.19 2.85
CA GLU A 232 4.77 -4.55 2.82
C GLU A 232 3.52 -4.63 3.70
N VAL A 233 2.45 -5.21 3.16
CA VAL A 233 1.21 -5.48 3.92
C VAL A 233 1.05 -6.98 4.12
N ASP A 234 1.17 -7.72 3.02
CA ASP A 234 1.03 -9.17 3.00
C ASP A 234 2.38 -9.81 2.66
N VAL A 235 2.94 -10.60 3.58
CA VAL A 235 4.24 -11.28 3.45
C VAL A 235 4.02 -12.79 3.41
N PRO A 236 4.67 -13.55 2.51
CA PRO A 236 5.71 -13.14 1.58
C PRO A 236 5.21 -12.63 0.22
N ILE A 237 5.90 -11.64 -0.34
CA ILE A 237 5.63 -11.13 -1.68
C ILE A 237 6.35 -11.99 -2.73
N LYS A 238 5.59 -12.81 -3.46
CA LYS A 238 6.13 -13.78 -4.43
C LYS A 238 5.31 -13.82 -5.71
N LEU A 239 6.02 -14.05 -6.82
CA LEU A 239 5.47 -14.47 -8.10
C LEU A 239 6.17 -15.74 -8.56
N TYR A 240 5.54 -16.48 -9.46
CA TYR A 240 6.12 -17.71 -10.01
C TYR A 240 6.31 -17.58 -11.51
N CYS A 241 7.54 -17.80 -11.97
CA CYS A 241 7.87 -17.87 -13.39
C CYS A 241 7.76 -19.32 -13.87
N ASN A 242 6.89 -19.59 -14.83
CA ASN A 242 6.72 -20.94 -15.38
C ASN A 242 7.80 -21.29 -16.44
N GLY A 243 7.82 -22.55 -16.88
CA GLY A 243 8.73 -23.03 -17.94
C GLY A 243 8.58 -22.30 -19.28
N ASP A 244 7.42 -21.70 -19.53
CA ASP A 244 7.10 -20.96 -20.75
C ASP A 244 7.46 -19.46 -20.69
N GLY A 245 7.96 -18.96 -19.54
CA GLY A 245 8.36 -17.57 -19.36
C GLY A 245 7.21 -16.61 -19.02
N GLU A 246 6.14 -17.13 -18.42
CA GLU A 246 4.98 -16.37 -17.97
C GLU A 246 4.92 -16.27 -16.44
N TRP A 247 4.47 -15.11 -15.96
CA TRP A 247 4.24 -14.86 -14.53
C TRP A 247 2.88 -15.38 -14.08
N LEU A 248 2.90 -16.25 -13.06
CA LEU A 248 1.72 -16.86 -12.44
C LEU A 248 1.52 -16.40 -10.99
N VAL A 249 0.29 -16.61 -10.50
CA VAL A 249 -0.27 -16.35 -9.17
C VAL A 249 0.58 -15.45 -8.25
N PRO A 250 0.21 -14.17 -8.10
CA PRO A 250 0.83 -13.30 -7.10
C PRO A 250 0.40 -13.71 -5.69
N ILE A 251 1.38 -13.77 -4.78
CA ILE A 251 1.18 -13.89 -3.35
C ILE A 251 1.71 -12.62 -2.70
N GLY A 252 0.93 -12.01 -1.84
CA GLY A 252 1.28 -10.77 -1.15
C GLY A 252 1.16 -9.52 -2.02
N ARG A 253 1.28 -8.36 -1.37
CA ARG A 253 1.23 -7.04 -2.00
C ARG A 253 1.91 -5.97 -1.14
N CYS A 254 2.24 -4.87 -1.79
CA CYS A 254 2.66 -3.63 -1.15
C CYS A 254 1.62 -2.54 -1.37
N MET A 255 1.50 -1.64 -0.40
CA MET A 255 0.65 -0.45 -0.49
C MET A 255 1.47 0.80 -0.26
N CYS A 256 1.06 1.91 -0.89
CA CYS A 256 1.71 3.20 -0.68
C CYS A 256 1.60 3.63 0.78
N LYS A 257 2.72 4.07 1.34
CA LYS A 257 2.84 4.57 2.71
C LYS A 257 1.93 5.78 2.95
N ALA A 258 1.76 6.15 4.21
CA ALA A 258 1.13 7.43 4.57
C ALA A 258 1.81 8.59 3.82
N GLY A 259 1.01 9.53 3.33
CA GLY A 259 1.45 10.64 2.49
C GLY A 259 1.66 10.31 1.02
N PHE A 260 1.49 9.05 0.59
CA PHE A 260 1.68 8.66 -0.82
C PHE A 260 0.44 7.97 -1.40
N GLU A 261 0.07 8.32 -2.63
CA GLU A 261 -0.99 7.67 -3.39
C GLU A 261 -0.45 6.86 -4.56
N ALA A 262 -1.20 5.83 -4.94
CA ALA A 262 -0.91 4.99 -6.08
C ALA A 262 -1.29 5.70 -7.39
N VAL A 263 -0.31 5.89 -8.28
CA VAL A 263 -0.49 6.49 -9.61
C VAL A 263 -0.05 5.48 -10.68
N GLU A 264 -0.42 5.72 -11.93
CA GLU A 264 -0.04 4.87 -13.08
C GLU A 264 -0.39 3.39 -12.84
N ASN A 265 -1.67 3.13 -12.46
CA ASN A 265 -2.19 1.81 -12.12
C ASN A 265 -1.42 1.09 -10.98
N GLY A 266 -0.92 1.84 -10.00
CA GLY A 266 -0.25 1.28 -8.83
C GLY A 266 1.21 0.88 -9.06
N THR A 267 1.82 1.41 -10.12
CA THR A 267 3.25 1.18 -10.41
C THR A 267 4.16 2.19 -9.73
N VAL A 268 3.62 3.36 -9.34
CA VAL A 268 4.36 4.44 -8.68
C VAL A 268 3.57 4.95 -7.48
N CYS A 269 4.23 5.08 -6.34
CA CYS A 269 3.70 5.81 -5.18
C CYS A 269 4.19 7.25 -5.21
N ARG A 270 3.29 8.19 -5.53
CA ARG A 270 3.59 9.62 -5.59
C ARG A 270 3.18 10.30 -4.29
N GLY A 271 3.99 11.25 -3.82
CA GLY A 271 3.65 12.04 -2.64
C GLY A 271 2.41 12.87 -2.89
N CYS A 272 1.55 12.99 -1.88
CA CYS A 272 0.36 13.82 -1.97
C CYS A 272 0.71 15.25 -2.38
N PRO A 273 0.04 15.82 -3.40
CA PRO A 273 0.29 17.19 -3.83
C PRO A 273 -0.06 18.20 -2.73
N SER A 274 0.50 19.41 -2.83
CA SER A 274 0.22 20.49 -1.87
C SER A 274 -1.28 20.72 -1.67
N GLY A 275 -1.72 20.84 -0.42
CA GLY A 275 -3.14 20.97 -0.07
C GLY A 275 -3.91 19.65 0.06
N THR A 276 -3.25 18.52 -0.14
CA THR A 276 -3.80 17.18 0.09
C THR A 276 -2.92 16.38 1.06
N PHE A 277 -3.49 15.35 1.67
CA PHE A 277 -2.78 14.50 2.63
C PHE A 277 -3.30 13.06 2.57
N LYS A 278 -2.57 12.15 3.21
CA LYS A 278 -3.01 10.78 3.45
C LYS A 278 -2.46 10.27 4.77
N ALA A 279 -3.35 10.04 5.74
CA ALA A 279 -2.96 9.70 7.11
C ALA A 279 -2.31 8.32 7.25
N ASN A 280 -2.87 7.32 6.54
CA ASN A 280 -2.53 5.91 6.75
C ASN A 280 -2.02 5.26 5.47
N GLN A 281 -1.35 4.11 5.62
CA GLN A 281 -1.04 3.22 4.50
C GLN A 281 -2.35 2.65 3.91
N GLY A 282 -2.43 2.54 2.59
CA GLY A 282 -3.61 1.96 1.94
C GLY A 282 -3.66 2.21 0.44
N ASP A 283 -4.73 1.76 -0.20
CA ASP A 283 -5.02 1.99 -1.63
C ASP A 283 -5.75 3.33 -1.86
N GLU A 284 -6.10 4.05 -0.79
CA GLU A 284 -6.81 5.33 -0.85
C GLU A 284 -5.95 6.42 -1.49
N ALA A 285 -6.61 7.25 -2.30
CA ALA A 285 -6.02 8.44 -2.90
C ALA A 285 -5.83 9.56 -1.87
N CYS A 286 -4.97 10.52 -2.18
CA CYS A 286 -4.78 11.69 -1.33
C CYS A 286 -6.06 12.52 -1.29
N THR A 287 -6.48 12.89 -0.07
CA THR A 287 -7.70 13.68 0.14
C THR A 287 -7.34 15.13 0.43
N HIS A 288 -8.24 16.05 0.10
CA HIS A 288 -8.04 17.47 0.41
C HIS A 288 -8.00 17.70 1.92
N CYS A 289 -7.16 18.65 2.35
CA CYS A 289 -7.14 19.05 3.76
C CYS A 289 -8.54 19.46 4.24
N PRO A 290 -8.98 18.95 5.40
CA PRO A 290 -10.29 19.27 5.95
C PRO A 290 -10.37 20.74 6.39
N ILE A 291 -11.59 21.21 6.66
CA ILE A 291 -11.87 22.61 6.98
C ILE A 291 -10.99 23.09 8.16
N ASN A 292 -10.54 24.34 8.08
CA ASN A 292 -9.63 24.98 9.04
C ASN A 292 -8.26 24.32 9.20
N SER A 293 -7.84 23.51 8.23
CA SER A 293 -6.48 22.97 8.16
C SER A 293 -5.80 23.31 6.82
N ARG A 294 -4.49 23.10 6.73
CA ARG A 294 -3.69 23.26 5.49
C ARG A 294 -2.40 22.46 5.55
N THR A 295 -1.85 22.14 4.39
CA THR A 295 -0.47 21.65 4.23
C THR A 295 0.17 22.24 2.99
N THR A 296 1.46 22.54 3.06
CA THR A 296 2.26 23.07 1.94
C THR A 296 3.34 22.09 1.48
N SER A 297 3.59 21.02 2.24
CA SER A 297 4.57 20.00 1.89
C SER A 297 3.96 18.96 0.97
N GLU A 298 4.73 18.50 -0.02
CA GLU A 298 4.39 17.27 -0.73
C GLU A 298 4.57 16.07 0.19
N GLY A 299 3.74 15.04 0.02
CA GLY A 299 3.84 13.83 0.84
C GLY A 299 3.27 13.97 2.25
N ALA A 300 2.36 14.92 2.48
CA ALA A 300 1.85 15.19 3.82
C ALA A 300 1.01 14.03 4.38
N THR A 301 1.32 13.61 5.61
CA THR A 301 0.54 12.61 6.36
C THR A 301 -0.57 13.25 7.19
N ASN A 302 -0.48 14.54 7.47
CA ASN A 302 -1.50 15.31 8.17
C ASN A 302 -1.60 16.74 7.63
N CYS A 303 -2.70 17.41 7.95
CA CYS A 303 -2.86 18.84 7.68
C CYS A 303 -2.77 19.61 9.00
N VAL A 304 -1.92 20.64 9.03
CA VAL A 304 -1.73 21.50 10.20
C VAL A 304 -2.94 22.42 10.34
N CYS A 305 -3.43 22.58 11.57
CA CYS A 305 -4.55 23.49 11.84
C CYS A 305 -4.17 24.96 11.60
N ARG A 306 -5.14 25.74 11.15
CA ARG A 306 -5.00 27.20 11.03
C ARG A 306 -4.97 27.84 12.43
N ASN A 307 -4.41 29.04 12.51
CA ASN A 307 -4.32 29.76 13.79
C ASN A 307 -5.71 29.93 14.42
N GLY A 308 -5.83 29.62 15.72
CA GLY A 308 -7.10 29.63 16.46
C GLY A 308 -7.95 28.36 16.33
N TYR A 309 -7.49 27.35 15.59
CA TYR A 309 -8.14 26.04 15.46
C TYR A 309 -7.19 24.92 15.87
N TYR A 310 -7.76 23.83 16.38
CA TYR A 310 -7.03 22.74 17.01
C TYR A 310 -7.74 21.40 16.76
N ARG A 311 -7.06 20.31 17.09
CA ARG A 311 -7.62 18.94 17.19
C ARG A 311 -7.31 18.40 18.59
N ALA A 312 -8.21 17.61 19.14
CA ALA A 312 -7.95 16.84 20.35
C ALA A 312 -7.06 15.63 20.04
N ASP A 313 -6.40 15.06 21.04
CA ASP A 313 -5.44 13.96 20.85
C ASP A 313 -6.08 12.68 20.29
N LEU A 314 -7.39 12.49 20.52
CA LEU A 314 -8.16 11.34 20.03
C LEU A 314 -8.87 11.61 18.70
N ASP A 315 -8.78 12.83 18.16
CA ASP A 315 -9.45 13.16 16.90
C ASP A 315 -8.70 12.53 15.71
N PRO A 316 -9.43 11.89 14.77
CA PRO A 316 -8.86 11.45 13.51
C PRO A 316 -8.23 12.60 12.70
N LEU A 317 -7.15 12.30 11.96
CA LEU A 317 -6.41 13.32 11.18
C LEU A 317 -7.21 13.88 9.99
N ASP A 318 -8.23 13.16 9.54
CA ASP A 318 -9.20 13.56 8.52
C ASP A 318 -10.35 14.42 9.07
N MET A 319 -10.48 14.53 10.40
CA MET A 319 -11.45 15.43 11.01
C MET A 319 -11.03 16.91 10.82
N PRO A 320 -12.00 17.83 10.60
CA PRO A 320 -11.73 19.26 10.58
C PRO A 320 -11.12 19.78 11.88
N CYS A 321 -10.32 20.85 11.79
CA CYS A 321 -9.88 21.55 13.00
C CYS A 321 -11.03 22.41 13.54
N THR A 322 -11.24 22.31 14.85
CA THR A 322 -12.31 22.99 15.59
C THR A 322 -11.73 24.05 16.52
N THR A 323 -12.56 24.92 17.10
CA THR A 323 -12.10 25.99 18.01
C THR A 323 -12.79 25.90 19.37
N ILE A 324 -12.40 26.75 20.31
CA ILE A 324 -13.02 26.82 21.63
C ILE A 324 -14.44 27.41 21.54
N PRO A 325 -15.37 27.02 22.41
CA PRO A 325 -16.74 27.53 22.36
C PRO A 325 -16.79 29.00 22.79
N SER A 326 -17.83 29.71 22.36
CA SER A 326 -18.15 31.05 22.88
C SER A 326 -18.68 30.96 24.32
N ALA A 327 -18.85 32.10 25.00
CA ALA A 327 -19.44 32.13 26.34
C ALA A 327 -20.90 31.62 26.33
N PRO A 328 -21.36 30.95 27.43
CA PRO A 328 -22.77 30.66 27.64
C PRO A 328 -23.63 31.92 27.61
N GLN A 329 -24.92 31.76 27.37
CA GLN A 329 -25.86 32.88 27.26
C GLN A 329 -26.91 32.83 28.37
N ALA A 330 -27.58 33.98 28.57
CA ALA A 330 -28.77 34.11 29.42
C ALA A 330 -28.68 33.37 30.76
N VAL A 331 -27.68 33.70 31.58
CA VAL A 331 -27.52 33.11 32.92
C VAL A 331 -28.61 33.65 33.85
N ILE A 332 -29.46 32.76 34.35
CA ILE A 332 -30.52 33.01 35.30
C ILE A 332 -30.08 32.45 36.66
N SER A 333 -30.36 33.18 37.72
CA SER A 333 -30.06 32.76 39.09
C SER A 333 -31.30 32.83 39.97
N SER A 334 -31.46 31.82 40.83
CA SER A 334 -32.50 31.76 41.86
C SER A 334 -31.85 31.47 43.20
N VAL A 335 -32.01 32.37 44.17
CA VAL A 335 -31.38 32.30 45.49
C VAL A 335 -32.42 31.88 46.52
N ASN A 336 -32.09 30.88 47.33
CA ASN A 336 -32.90 30.42 48.45
C ASN A 336 -32.02 30.26 49.69
N GLU A 337 -32.10 31.22 50.62
CA GLU A 337 -31.27 31.29 51.83
C GLU A 337 -29.76 31.28 51.52
N THR A 338 -29.08 30.18 51.85
CA THR A 338 -27.65 29.89 51.60
C THR A 338 -27.42 29.01 50.37
N SER A 339 -28.48 28.77 49.59
CA SER A 339 -28.46 27.95 48.39
C SER A 339 -28.88 28.71 47.13
N LEU A 340 -28.51 28.17 45.98
CA LEU A 340 -28.45 28.86 44.71
C LEU A 340 -28.70 27.86 43.59
N MET A 341 -29.64 28.15 42.70
CA MET A 341 -29.82 27.46 41.43
C MET A 341 -29.36 28.39 40.29
N LEU A 342 -28.42 27.92 39.48
CA LEU A 342 -28.02 28.59 38.24
C LEU A 342 -28.54 27.78 37.05
N GLU A 343 -29.10 28.48 36.07
CA GLU A 343 -29.52 27.94 34.78
C GLU A 343 -29.03 28.88 33.67
N TRP A 344 -28.58 28.34 32.54
CA TRP A 344 -28.09 29.14 31.42
C TRP A 344 -28.52 28.53 30.09
N THR A 345 -28.29 29.25 29.00
CA THR A 345 -28.43 28.71 27.65
C THR A 345 -27.06 28.39 27.04
N PRO A 346 -26.98 27.39 26.14
CA PRO A 346 -25.74 27.05 25.48
C PRO A 346 -25.10 28.24 24.73
N PRO A 347 -23.78 28.19 24.49
CA PRO A 347 -23.07 29.16 23.67
C PRO A 347 -23.68 29.32 22.28
N ARG A 348 -23.47 30.50 21.65
CA ARG A 348 -23.86 30.73 20.25
C ARG A 348 -23.14 29.78 19.30
N ASP A 349 -21.87 29.54 19.59
CA ASP A 349 -20.96 28.70 18.84
C ASP A 349 -20.30 27.71 19.80
N SER A 350 -20.46 26.42 19.53
CA SER A 350 -19.81 25.34 20.28
C SER A 350 -18.37 25.09 19.80
N GLY A 351 -17.90 25.84 18.82
CA GLY A 351 -16.60 25.67 18.17
C GLY A 351 -16.58 24.56 17.13
N GLY A 352 -17.76 24.10 16.68
CA GLY A 352 -17.91 23.02 15.71
C GLY A 352 -17.83 21.61 16.29
N ARG A 353 -18.06 21.46 17.60
CA ARG A 353 -18.08 20.16 18.30
C ARG A 353 -19.36 19.95 19.09
N GLU A 354 -19.61 18.69 19.45
CA GLU A 354 -20.77 18.24 20.25
C GLU A 354 -20.37 17.77 21.66
N ASP A 355 -19.07 17.75 21.97
CA ASP A 355 -18.49 17.37 23.28
C ASP A 355 -18.43 18.56 24.27
N LEU A 356 -19.45 19.42 24.22
CA LEU A 356 -19.54 20.63 25.03
C LEU A 356 -19.86 20.28 26.50
N VAL A 357 -19.08 20.84 27.42
CA VAL A 357 -19.27 20.74 28.86
C VAL A 357 -19.07 22.10 29.54
N TYR A 358 -19.59 22.24 30.76
CA TYR A 358 -19.50 23.46 31.55
C TYR A 358 -18.74 23.25 32.86
N ASN A 359 -17.97 24.27 33.25
CA ASN A 359 -17.23 24.32 34.51
C ASN A 359 -17.64 25.56 35.32
N ILE A 360 -17.84 25.39 36.62
CA ILE A 360 -18.30 26.48 37.51
C ILE A 360 -17.17 26.98 38.39
N ILE A 361 -16.82 28.25 38.23
CA ILE A 361 -15.82 28.94 39.03
C ILE A 361 -16.53 29.84 40.04
N CYS A 362 -16.41 29.51 41.32
CA CYS A 362 -16.97 30.29 42.42
C CYS A 362 -15.91 31.21 43.03
N LYS A 363 -16.24 32.49 43.16
CA LYS A 363 -15.44 33.49 43.86
C LYS A 363 -16.27 34.15 44.95
N SER A 364 -15.77 34.21 46.17
CA SER A 364 -16.35 34.98 47.27
C SER A 364 -15.70 36.36 47.32
N CYS A 365 -16.54 37.39 47.25
CA CYS A 365 -16.16 38.79 47.36
C CYS A 365 -16.68 39.30 48.71
N GLY A 366 -15.80 39.43 49.70
CA GLY A 366 -16.20 39.99 51.00
C GLY A 366 -16.68 41.44 50.87
N SER A 367 -17.46 41.93 51.84
CA SER A 367 -18.05 43.28 51.86
C SER A 367 -17.03 44.45 51.96
N GLY A 368 -15.73 44.20 51.78
CA GLY A 368 -14.65 45.19 51.79
C GLY A 368 -13.99 45.37 50.43
N ARG A 369 -13.06 46.34 50.29
CA ARG A 369 -12.31 46.63 49.03
C ARG A 369 -11.28 45.56 48.63
N GLY A 370 -11.39 44.32 49.13
CA GLY A 370 -10.49 43.21 48.84
C GLY A 370 -10.81 42.54 47.50
N ALA A 371 -9.80 41.91 46.88
CA ALA A 371 -10.00 41.08 45.70
C ALA A 371 -10.80 39.82 46.04
N CYS A 372 -11.70 39.39 45.15
CA CYS A 372 -12.47 38.16 45.35
C CYS A 372 -11.56 36.94 45.39
N THR A 373 -11.81 36.02 46.31
CA THR A 373 -11.04 34.78 46.48
C THR A 373 -11.86 33.57 46.04
N ARG A 374 -11.22 32.44 45.73
CA ARG A 374 -11.95 31.20 45.42
C ARG A 374 -12.78 30.77 46.62
N CYS A 375 -14.00 30.28 46.37
CA CYS A 375 -14.84 29.73 47.42
C CYS A 375 -14.15 28.53 48.09
N GLY A 376 -14.36 28.37 49.39
CA GLY A 376 -13.78 27.27 50.16
C GLY A 376 -14.48 25.93 49.91
N ASP A 377 -13.86 24.85 50.39
CA ASP A 377 -14.29 23.46 50.14
C ASP A 377 -15.65 23.08 50.76
N ASN A 378 -16.21 23.95 51.62
CA ASN A 378 -17.51 23.72 52.24
C ASN A 378 -18.68 23.88 51.26
N VAL A 379 -18.49 24.62 50.16
CA VAL A 379 -19.53 24.84 49.14
C VAL A 379 -19.79 23.56 48.37
N GLN A 380 -21.05 23.13 48.32
CA GLN A 380 -21.44 21.91 47.63
C GLN A 380 -21.99 22.21 46.23
N TYR A 381 -21.64 21.36 45.27
CA TYR A 381 -22.02 21.49 43.87
C TYR A 381 -22.74 20.22 43.39
N ALA A 382 -24.02 20.33 43.08
CA ALA A 382 -24.85 19.23 42.59
C ALA A 382 -25.31 19.47 41.14
N PRO A 383 -25.06 18.54 40.20
CA PRO A 383 -24.50 17.20 40.41
C PRO A 383 -22.96 17.15 40.52
N ARG A 384 -22.25 18.15 39.99
CA ARG A 384 -20.78 18.26 40.02
C ARG A 384 -20.35 19.69 39.70
N GLN A 385 -19.14 20.09 40.07
CA GLN A 385 -18.63 21.44 39.77
C GLN A 385 -18.06 21.60 38.34
N LEU A 386 -17.43 20.54 37.82
CA LEU A 386 -16.73 20.51 36.54
C LEU A 386 -17.32 19.43 35.63
N GLY A 387 -17.28 19.66 34.31
CA GLY A 387 -17.73 18.68 33.31
C GLY A 387 -19.25 18.47 33.30
N LEU A 388 -20.02 19.54 33.52
CA LEU A 388 -21.48 19.52 33.45
C LEU A 388 -21.94 19.44 31.99
N THR A 389 -22.82 18.49 31.68
CA THR A 389 -23.44 18.38 30.35
C THR A 389 -24.79 19.10 30.27
N GLU A 390 -25.47 19.25 31.41
CA GLU A 390 -26.72 20.01 31.50
C GLU A 390 -26.43 21.47 31.86
N PRO A 391 -27.18 22.44 31.30
CA PRO A 391 -26.94 23.85 31.52
C PRO A 391 -27.61 24.36 32.82
N ARG A 392 -27.47 23.58 33.90
CA ARG A 392 -28.00 23.90 35.23
C ARG A 392 -27.13 23.31 36.34
N ILE A 393 -27.11 23.96 37.49
CA ILE A 393 -26.44 23.46 38.70
C ILE A 393 -27.10 24.01 39.96
N TYR A 394 -27.14 23.16 40.98
CA TYR A 394 -27.52 23.55 42.34
C TYR A 394 -26.27 23.69 43.22
N ILE A 395 -26.19 24.78 43.96
CA ILE A 395 -25.05 25.14 44.81
C ILE A 395 -25.58 25.43 46.22
N SER A 396 -25.03 24.77 47.23
CA SER A 396 -25.46 24.94 48.64
C SER A 396 -24.28 25.23 49.56
N ASP A 397 -24.60 25.51 50.83
CA ASP A 397 -23.63 25.77 51.90
C ASP A 397 -22.78 27.03 51.68
N LEU A 398 -23.38 28.04 51.03
CA LEU A 398 -22.80 29.37 50.90
C LEU A 398 -22.97 30.15 52.21
N LEU A 399 -22.02 31.02 52.53
CA LEU A 399 -22.18 31.97 53.65
C LEU A 399 -23.36 32.92 53.39
N ALA A 400 -24.16 33.17 54.43
CA ALA A 400 -25.27 34.11 54.39
C ALA A 400 -24.77 35.56 54.22
N HIS A 401 -25.60 36.40 53.62
CA HIS A 401 -25.33 37.82 53.38
C HIS A 401 -23.95 38.12 52.77
N THR A 402 -23.47 37.26 51.87
CA THR A 402 -22.14 37.35 51.25
C THR A 402 -22.27 37.47 49.74
N GLN A 403 -21.45 38.33 49.12
CA GLN A 403 -21.42 38.49 47.68
C GLN A 403 -20.52 37.43 47.03
N TYR A 404 -21.06 36.74 46.04
CA TYR A 404 -20.38 35.74 45.24
C TYR A 404 -20.42 36.13 43.76
N THR A 405 -19.35 35.81 43.06
CA THR A 405 -19.28 35.84 41.59
C THR A 405 -19.13 34.41 41.09
N PHE A 406 -20.04 33.99 40.23
CA PHE A 406 -19.99 32.72 39.54
C PHE A 406 -19.64 32.93 38.08
N GLU A 407 -18.57 32.29 37.61
CA GLU A 407 -18.20 32.24 36.20
C GLU A 407 -18.51 30.85 35.65
N ILE A 408 -19.40 30.79 34.67
CA ILE A 408 -19.79 29.58 33.97
C ILE A 408 -18.95 29.50 32.71
N GLN A 409 -17.93 28.64 32.73
CA GLN A 409 -17.04 28.40 31.59
C GLN A 409 -17.64 27.37 30.64
N ALA A 410 -17.60 27.65 29.34
CA ALA A 410 -17.87 26.66 28.30
C ALA A 410 -16.55 26.04 27.84
N VAL A 411 -16.51 24.70 27.78
CA VAL A 411 -15.32 23.92 27.47
C VAL A 411 -15.70 22.81 26.49
N ASN A 412 -14.83 22.51 25.53
CA ASN A 412 -14.95 21.38 24.61
C ASN A 412 -13.59 20.65 24.49
N GLY A 413 -13.53 19.57 23.72
CA GLY A 413 -12.33 18.72 23.61
C GLY A 413 -11.05 19.41 23.13
N VAL A 414 -11.14 20.63 22.56
CA VAL A 414 -9.98 21.41 22.11
C VAL A 414 -9.62 22.59 23.01
N THR A 415 -10.34 22.78 24.12
CA THR A 415 -10.12 23.91 25.01
C THR A 415 -8.75 23.88 25.67
N ASP A 416 -8.25 22.70 26.04
CA ASP A 416 -6.93 22.53 26.64
C ASP A 416 -5.76 22.74 25.64
N GLN A 417 -6.05 22.71 24.34
CA GLN A 417 -5.07 22.96 23.27
C GLN A 417 -4.92 24.46 22.96
N SER A 418 -5.86 25.28 23.42
CA SER A 418 -5.86 26.71 23.20
C SER A 418 -4.95 27.42 24.21
N PRO A 419 -4.13 28.40 23.77
CA PRO A 419 -3.37 29.24 24.70
C PRO A 419 -4.25 30.27 25.43
N PHE A 420 -5.51 30.43 25.00
CA PHE A 420 -6.47 31.35 25.59
C PHE A 420 -7.36 30.64 26.62
N SER A 421 -7.71 31.36 27.69
CA SER A 421 -8.62 30.85 28.72
C SER A 421 -10.02 30.54 28.16
N PRO A 422 -10.72 29.54 28.72
CA PRO A 422 -12.10 29.24 28.36
C PRO A 422 -12.99 30.49 28.47
N GLN A 423 -13.90 30.64 27.52
CA GLN A 423 -14.88 31.74 27.55
C GLN A 423 -15.93 31.46 28.61
N PHE A 424 -16.37 32.51 29.30
CA PHE A 424 -17.31 32.38 30.41
C PHE A 424 -18.36 33.49 30.43
N ALA A 425 -19.49 33.18 31.05
CA ALA A 425 -20.48 34.16 31.48
C ALA A 425 -20.37 34.33 33.01
N SER A 426 -20.44 35.56 33.50
CA SER A 426 -20.33 35.85 34.94
C SER A 426 -21.63 36.42 35.50
N VAL A 427 -22.02 35.96 36.68
CA VAL A 427 -23.14 36.52 37.46
C VAL A 427 -22.69 36.84 38.88
N ASN A 428 -23.11 38.01 39.38
CA ASN A 428 -22.85 38.44 40.76
C ASN A 428 -24.12 38.26 41.58
N ILE A 429 -24.02 37.58 42.71
CA ILE A 429 -25.15 37.14 43.53
C ILE A 429 -24.82 37.44 44.99
N THR A 430 -25.78 37.98 45.73
CA THR A 430 -25.68 38.13 47.18
C THR A 430 -26.66 37.17 47.83
N THR A 431 -26.18 36.31 48.74
CA THR A 431 -27.03 35.37 49.49
C THR A 431 -27.96 36.10 50.44
N ASN A 432 -29.09 35.47 50.78
CA ASN A 432 -30.04 36.05 51.73
C ASN A 432 -29.44 36.11 53.15
N GLN A 433 -30.08 36.89 54.02
CA GLN A 433 -29.69 36.95 55.42
C GLN A 433 -30.17 35.68 56.15
N ALA A 434 -29.40 35.23 57.14
CA ALA A 434 -29.75 34.11 58.02
C ALA A 434 -29.57 34.53 59.49
N ALA A 435 -29.98 33.68 60.43
CA ALA A 435 -29.83 33.97 61.85
C ALA A 435 -28.34 34.21 62.20
N PRO A 436 -28.02 35.27 62.97
CA PRO A 436 -26.66 35.51 63.44
C PRO A 436 -26.20 34.35 64.35
N SER A 437 -24.89 34.12 64.37
CA SER A 437 -24.27 33.24 65.35
C SER A 437 -24.46 33.77 66.78
N ALA A 438 -24.23 32.89 67.78
CA ALA A 438 -24.25 33.30 69.17
C ALA A 438 -23.14 34.33 69.44
N VAL A 439 -23.44 35.34 70.26
CA VAL A 439 -22.43 36.24 70.81
C VAL A 439 -21.48 35.41 71.68
N SER A 440 -20.23 35.28 71.24
CA SER A 440 -19.27 34.33 71.82
C SER A 440 -18.79 34.72 73.21
N ILE A 441 -18.65 36.03 73.48
CA ILE A 441 -18.13 36.53 74.76
C ILE A 441 -18.88 37.79 75.19
N MET A 442 -19.37 37.78 76.44
CA MET A 442 -19.95 38.94 77.12
C MET A 442 -19.06 39.36 78.29
N HIS A 443 -18.65 40.62 78.29
CA HIS A 443 -17.77 41.19 79.31
C HIS A 443 -18.57 42.02 80.31
N GLN A 444 -18.33 41.80 81.60
CA GLN A 444 -18.78 42.70 82.66
C GLN A 444 -17.80 43.88 82.75
N VAL A 445 -18.24 45.06 82.32
CA VAL A 445 -17.43 46.28 82.32
C VAL A 445 -17.35 46.88 83.72
N SER A 446 -18.48 46.94 84.42
CA SER A 446 -18.57 47.45 85.79
C SER A 446 -19.77 46.85 86.53
N ARG A 447 -19.72 46.91 87.86
CA ARG A 447 -20.79 46.43 88.74
C ARG A 447 -20.90 47.34 89.95
N THR A 448 -22.12 47.79 90.23
CA THR A 448 -22.49 48.46 91.48
C THR A 448 -23.39 47.53 92.32
N VAL A 449 -23.93 48.06 93.42
CA VAL A 449 -24.87 47.31 94.29
C VAL A 449 -26.22 47.08 93.62
N ASP A 450 -26.60 47.93 92.66
CA ASP A 450 -27.91 48.02 92.01
C ASP A 450 -27.86 47.93 90.47
N SER A 451 -26.67 47.89 89.85
CA SER A 451 -26.52 47.84 88.40
C SER A 451 -25.32 47.00 87.95
N ILE A 452 -25.43 46.44 86.74
CA ILE A 452 -24.35 45.73 86.06
C ILE A 452 -24.26 46.31 84.65
N THR A 453 -23.06 46.70 84.22
CA THR A 453 -22.80 47.15 82.84
C THR A 453 -22.13 46.03 82.07
N LEU A 454 -22.71 45.64 80.94
CA LEU A 454 -22.24 44.57 80.07
C LEU A 454 -21.82 45.15 78.71
N SER A 455 -20.82 44.55 78.08
CA SER A 455 -20.45 44.81 76.69
C SER A 455 -20.13 43.50 75.98
N TRP A 456 -20.40 43.45 74.68
CA TRP A 456 -20.07 42.31 73.83
C TRP A 456 -19.71 42.80 72.44
N SER A 457 -18.92 42.00 71.73
CA SER A 457 -18.66 42.22 70.30
C SER A 457 -19.83 41.73 69.47
N GLN A 458 -19.89 42.19 68.22
CA GLN A 458 -20.76 41.60 67.21
C GLN A 458 -20.49 40.08 67.10
N PRO A 459 -21.53 39.24 66.87
CA PRO A 459 -21.33 37.84 66.56
C PRO A 459 -20.31 37.62 65.45
N ASP A 460 -19.50 36.57 65.57
CA ASP A 460 -18.43 36.26 64.60
C ASP A 460 -18.98 36.06 63.18
N GLN A 461 -20.21 35.52 63.08
CA GLN A 461 -20.99 35.43 61.86
C GLN A 461 -22.30 36.21 62.03
N PRO A 462 -22.37 37.47 61.59
CA PRO A 462 -23.59 38.27 61.66
C PRO A 462 -24.70 37.74 60.76
N ASN A 463 -24.34 37.06 59.67
CA ASN A 463 -25.24 36.50 58.66
C ASN A 463 -26.28 37.49 58.09
N GLY A 464 -26.04 38.79 58.25
CA GLY A 464 -26.98 39.85 57.90
C GLY A 464 -26.66 41.17 58.61
N VAL A 465 -27.56 42.14 58.45
CA VAL A 465 -27.53 43.39 59.19
C VAL A 465 -28.20 43.15 60.55
N ILE A 466 -27.45 43.33 61.63
CA ILE A 466 -28.01 43.19 62.99
C ILE A 466 -28.92 44.39 63.27
N LEU A 467 -30.18 44.10 63.61
CA LEU A 467 -31.20 45.11 63.84
C LEU A 467 -31.18 45.60 65.29
N ASP A 468 -31.13 44.67 66.24
CA ASP A 468 -31.10 44.91 67.68
C ASP A 468 -30.40 43.76 68.43
N TYR A 469 -30.23 43.94 69.75
CA TYR A 469 -29.79 42.91 70.68
C TYR A 469 -30.78 42.83 71.84
N GLU A 470 -31.19 41.63 72.21
CA GLU A 470 -32.04 41.39 73.37
C GLU A 470 -31.21 40.81 74.53
N LEU A 471 -31.26 41.46 75.70
CA LEU A 471 -30.59 41.00 76.92
C LEU A 471 -31.62 40.43 77.89
N GLN A 472 -31.53 39.12 78.18
CA GLN A 472 -32.35 38.45 79.17
C GLN A 472 -31.52 38.13 80.42
N TYR A 473 -32.06 38.44 81.61
CA TYR A 473 -31.41 38.17 82.90
C TYR A 473 -32.42 37.67 83.94
N TYR A 474 -31.95 36.94 84.93
CA TYR A 474 -32.75 36.46 86.06
C TYR A 474 -31.89 36.40 87.33
N GLU A 475 -32.55 36.50 88.49
CA GLU A 475 -31.86 36.32 89.78
C GLU A 475 -31.44 34.87 89.94
N LYS A 476 -30.15 34.64 90.20
CA LYS A 476 -29.63 33.30 90.48
C LYS A 476 -30.13 32.85 91.85
N GLN A 477 -31.10 31.94 91.88
CA GLN A 477 -31.52 31.28 93.12
C GLN A 477 -30.34 30.46 93.67
N SER A 478 -29.99 30.70 94.93
CA SER A 478 -29.00 29.90 95.64
C SER A 478 -29.54 28.48 95.81
N GLN A 479 -28.88 27.52 95.18
CA GLN A 479 -29.07 26.10 95.48
C GLN A 479 -28.39 25.75 96.80
#